data_AF-A0A9E1J0L5-F1
#
_entry.id   AF-A0A9E1J0L5-F1
#
_cell.length_a   1.000
_cell.length_b   1.000
_cell.length_c   1.000
_cell.angle_alpha   90.00
_cell.angle_beta   90.00
_cell.angle_gamma   90.00
#
_symmetry.space_group_name_H-M   'P 1'
#
loop_
_entity.id
_entity.type
_entity.pdbx_description
1 polymer ?
#
loop_
_entity_poly.entity_id
_entity_poly.type
_entity_poly.pdbx_seq_one_letter_code
_entity_poly.pdbx_strand_id
1 'polypeptide(L)'
;WTGNIPERHDLYWQNEENMAEGNPLMALERGEDLATPPAIWIQGQPDEIHDYRDPDSELALNEPERFAARYREAGGEIEVCYIEQAARDKASLEPLVAFFKQHLT
;
A
#
# COMPACT_ATOMS: atom_id res chain seq x y z
N TRP A 1 -8.47 11.60 12.83
CA TRP A 1 -8.44 12.10 11.44
C TRP A 1 -8.37 13.63 11.48
N THR A 2 -7.43 14.27 10.77
CA THR A 2 -7.32 15.74 10.78
C THR A 2 -8.37 16.31 9.82
N GLY A 3 -9.24 17.21 10.30
CA GLY A 3 -10.37 17.72 9.50
C GLY A 3 -9.99 18.49 8.23
N ASN A 4 -8.70 18.69 7.97
CA ASN A 4 -8.16 19.41 6.82
C ASN A 4 -7.66 18.50 5.67
N ILE A 5 -7.92 17.20 5.74
CA ILE A 5 -7.49 16.26 4.69
C ILE A 5 -8.10 16.61 3.32
N PRO A 6 -9.41 16.94 3.19
CA PRO A 6 -9.98 17.33 1.90
C PRO A 6 -9.26 18.53 1.26
N GLU A 7 -9.02 19.58 2.03
CA GLU A 7 -8.32 20.78 1.53
C GLU A 7 -6.88 20.48 1.10
N ARG A 8 -6.19 19.56 1.79
CA ARG A 8 -4.85 19.11 1.40
C ARG A 8 -4.86 18.28 0.12
N HIS A 9 -5.88 17.44 -0.07
CA HIS A 9 -6.07 16.72 -1.34
C HIS A 9 -6.32 17.70 -2.48
N ASP A 10 -7.20 18.68 -2.31
CA ASP A 10 -7.47 19.69 -3.33
C ASP A 10 -6.22 20.51 -3.68
N LEU A 11 -5.40 20.87 -2.69
CA LEU A 11 -4.16 21.62 -2.95
C LEU A 11 -3.12 20.80 -3.73
N TYR A 12 -3.01 19.49 -3.46
CA TYR A 12 -2.01 18.64 -4.09
C TYR A 12 -2.49 18.07 -5.43
N TRP A 13 -3.68 17.45 -5.44
CA TRP A 13 -4.26 16.77 -6.59
C TRP A 13 -5.07 17.68 -7.50
N GLN A 14 -5.53 18.84 -7.01
CA GLN A 14 -6.43 19.78 -7.70
C GLN A 14 -7.86 19.27 -7.90
N ASN A 15 -8.02 18.00 -8.22
CA ASN A 15 -9.32 17.35 -8.38
C ASN A 15 -9.21 15.82 -8.12
N GLU A 16 -10.35 15.16 -8.02
CA GLU A 16 -10.43 13.71 -7.77
C GLU A 16 -10.00 12.86 -8.97
N GLU A 17 -10.13 13.38 -10.20
CA GLU A 17 -9.70 12.67 -11.42
C GLU A 17 -8.18 12.45 -11.42
N ASN A 18 -7.40 13.49 -11.12
CA ASN A 18 -5.96 13.44 -10.97
C ASN A 18 -5.54 12.52 -9.81
N MET A 19 -6.30 12.53 -8.71
CA MET A 19 -6.06 11.64 -7.58
C MET A 19 -6.28 10.18 -7.97
N ALA A 20 -7.34 9.88 -8.73
CA ALA A 20 -7.66 8.54 -9.22
C ALA A 20 -6.67 8.06 -10.31
N GLU A 21 -6.21 8.97 -11.17
CA GLU A 21 -5.13 8.71 -12.13
C GLU A 21 -3.85 8.30 -11.38
N GLY A 22 -3.44 9.09 -10.38
CA GLY A 22 -2.21 8.89 -9.61
C GLY A 22 -2.27 7.81 -8.53
N ASN A 23 -3.40 7.12 -8.35
CA ASN A 23 -3.56 6.08 -7.33
C ASN A 23 -2.91 4.74 -7.79
N PRO A 24 -1.84 4.26 -7.14
CA PRO A 24 -1.15 3.04 -7.56
C PRO A 24 -2.01 1.78 -7.49
N LEU A 25 -2.95 1.70 -6.54
CA LEU A 25 -3.85 0.55 -6.47
C LEU A 25 -4.80 0.55 -7.66
N MET A 26 -5.38 1.70 -8.00
CA MET A 26 -6.31 1.78 -9.13
C MET A 26 -5.59 1.52 -10.46
N ALA A 27 -4.32 1.92 -10.60
CA ALA A 27 -3.52 1.57 -11.78
C ALA A 27 -3.37 0.04 -11.94
N LEU A 28 -3.14 -0.68 -10.84
CA LEU A 28 -3.13 -2.15 -10.84
C LEU A 28 -4.52 -2.73 -11.19
N GLU A 29 -5.60 -2.18 -10.62
CA GLU A 29 -6.96 -2.66 -10.88
C GLU A 29 -7.43 -2.40 -12.32
N ARG A 30 -6.92 -1.35 -12.96
CA ARG A 30 -7.13 -1.06 -14.39
C ARG A 30 -6.31 -1.97 -15.31
N GLY A 31 -5.39 -2.77 -14.76
CA GLY A 31 -4.50 -3.65 -15.53
C GLY A 31 -3.52 -2.88 -16.41
N GLU A 32 -3.07 -1.71 -15.94
CA GLU A 32 -2.06 -0.93 -16.66
C GLU A 32 -0.74 -1.71 -16.77
N ASP A 33 0.04 -1.42 -17.82
CA ASP A 33 1.39 -1.97 -17.99
C ASP A 33 2.35 -1.27 -17.01
N LEU A 34 2.52 -1.87 -15.83
CA LEU A 34 3.27 -1.33 -14.72
C LEU A 34 4.51 -2.18 -14.43
N ALA A 35 5.62 -1.51 -14.11
CA ALA A 35 6.76 -2.19 -13.53
C ALA A 35 6.42 -2.68 -12.12
N THR A 36 6.47 -3.99 -11.92
CA THR A 36 6.20 -4.66 -10.64
C THR A 36 7.46 -5.35 -10.09
N PRO A 37 8.53 -4.61 -9.74
CA PRO A 37 9.72 -5.21 -9.15
C PRO A 37 9.39 -5.95 -7.84
N PRO A 38 10.29 -6.78 -7.29
CA PRO A 38 10.12 -7.29 -5.94
C PRO A 38 9.79 -6.14 -4.97
N ALA A 39 8.79 -6.34 -4.12
CA ALA A 39 8.30 -5.33 -3.19
C ALA A 39 8.03 -5.91 -1.79
N ILE A 40 8.02 -5.05 -0.78
CA ILE A 40 7.60 -5.38 0.58
C ILE A 40 6.68 -4.29 1.13
N TRP A 41 5.55 -4.69 1.71
CA TRP A 41 4.65 -3.86 2.50
C TRP A 41 4.85 -4.19 3.98
N ILE A 42 5.25 -3.21 4.79
CA ILE A 42 5.40 -3.38 6.24
C ILE A 42 4.27 -2.64 6.95
N GLN A 43 3.33 -3.41 7.49
CA GLN A 43 2.13 -2.91 8.16
C GLN A 43 2.27 -3.07 9.68
N GLY A 44 2.05 -2.00 10.44
CA GLY A 44 1.93 -2.13 11.88
C GLY A 44 0.51 -2.55 12.29
N GLN A 45 0.37 -3.31 13.37
CA GLN A 45 -0.91 -3.74 13.91
C GLN A 45 -1.02 -3.47 15.43
N PRO A 46 -2.17 -2.96 15.93
CA PRO A 46 -3.28 -2.41 15.12
C PRO A 46 -2.89 -1.07 14.47
N ASP A 47 -3.28 -0.83 13.21
CA ASP A 47 -3.21 0.48 12.55
C ASP A 47 -4.64 0.99 12.31
N GLU A 48 -5.03 2.03 13.05
CA GLU A 48 -6.38 2.60 12.98
C GLU A 48 -6.64 3.43 11.71
N ILE A 49 -5.63 3.66 10.88
CA ILE A 49 -5.70 4.57 9.74
C ILE A 49 -5.57 3.81 8.42
N HIS A 50 -4.59 2.92 8.28
CA HIS A 50 -4.25 2.31 6.98
C HIS A 50 -4.59 0.83 6.87
N ASP A 51 -5.02 0.17 7.95
CA ASP A 51 -5.55 -1.20 7.92
C ASP A 51 -7.09 -1.18 7.87
N TYR A 52 -7.63 -0.62 6.79
CA TYR A 52 -9.07 -0.44 6.60
C TYR A 52 -9.63 -1.30 5.48
N ARG A 53 -10.93 -1.59 5.56
CA ARG A 53 -11.73 -2.20 4.50
C ARG A 53 -12.34 -1.10 3.64
N ASP A 54 -11.98 -1.06 2.36
CA ASP A 54 -12.68 -0.24 1.38
C ASP A 54 -14.05 -0.86 1.09
N PRO A 55 -15.18 -0.19 1.36
CA PRO A 55 -16.51 -0.75 1.13
C PRO A 55 -16.82 -1.01 -0.36
N ASP A 56 -16.14 -0.31 -1.27
CA ASP A 56 -16.37 -0.42 -2.71
C ASP A 56 -15.49 -1.50 -3.37
N SER A 57 -14.54 -2.08 -2.62
CA SER A 57 -13.71 -3.18 -3.12
C SER A 57 -14.46 -4.51 -3.18
N GLU A 58 -14.35 -5.16 -4.33
CA GLU A 58 -14.85 -6.52 -4.58
C GLU A 58 -14.14 -7.58 -3.73
N LEU A 59 -12.90 -7.32 -3.31
CA LEU A 59 -12.12 -8.23 -2.46
C LEU A 59 -12.45 -8.00 -1.00
N ALA A 60 -12.79 -9.06 -0.25
CA ALA A 60 -13.00 -9.04 1.19
C ALA A 60 -11.68 -8.96 1.99
N LEU A 61 -10.84 -7.99 1.65
CA LEU A 61 -9.51 -7.75 2.20
C LEU A 61 -9.37 -6.30 2.65
N ASN A 62 -8.50 -6.07 3.63
CA ASN A 62 -8.06 -4.72 3.99
C ASN A 62 -6.97 -4.24 3.02
N GLU A 63 -6.71 -2.93 3.03
CA GLU A 63 -5.81 -2.25 2.09
C GLU A 63 -4.47 -2.97 1.81
N PRO A 64 -3.70 -3.43 2.82
CA PRO A 64 -2.40 -4.07 2.57
C PRO A 64 -2.52 -5.36 1.75
N GLU A 65 -3.47 -6.24 2.11
CA GLU A 65 -3.69 -7.50 1.41
C GLU A 65 -4.36 -7.29 0.05
N ARG A 66 -5.26 -6.30 -0.07
CA ARG A 66 -5.86 -5.91 -1.34
C ARG A 66 -4.79 -5.48 -2.33
N PHE A 67 -3.90 -4.57 -1.93
CA PHE A 67 -2.81 -4.11 -2.77
C PHE A 67 -1.89 -5.28 -3.16
N ALA A 68 -1.51 -6.13 -2.20
CA ALA A 68 -0.66 -7.28 -2.47
C ALA A 68 -1.30 -8.29 -3.43
N ALA A 69 -2.62 -8.52 -3.33
CA ALA A 69 -3.34 -9.38 -4.26
C ALA A 69 -3.27 -8.83 -5.69
N ARG A 70 -3.58 -7.54 -5.88
CA ARG A 70 -3.54 -6.89 -7.20
C ARG A 70 -2.13 -6.83 -7.79
N TYR A 71 -1.12 -6.59 -6.96
CA TYR A 71 0.28 -6.59 -7.38
C TYR A 71 0.72 -7.96 -7.91
N ARG A 72 0.29 -9.05 -7.23
CA ARG A 72 0.55 -10.43 -7.68
C ARG A 72 -0.24 -10.80 -8.93
N GLU A 73 -1.48 -10.33 -9.07
CA GLU A 73 -2.27 -10.47 -10.30
C GLU A 73 -1.59 -9.80 -11.51
N ALA A 74 -0.94 -8.66 -11.29
CA ALA A 74 -0.10 -7.97 -12.28
C ALA A 74 1.28 -8.65 -12.52
N GLY A 75 1.51 -9.84 -11.97
CA GLY A 75 2.73 -10.64 -12.16
C GLY A 75 3.91 -10.26 -11.26
N GLY A 76 3.71 -9.35 -10.30
CA GLY A 76 4.73 -8.93 -9.35
C GLY A 76 4.89 -9.87 -8.15
N GLU A 77 6.06 -9.80 -7.52
CA GLU A 77 6.31 -10.43 -6.22
C GLU A 77 6.25 -9.38 -5.11
N ILE A 78 5.38 -9.58 -4.13
CA ILE A 78 5.27 -8.70 -2.96
C ILE A 78 5.08 -9.50 -1.67
N GLU A 79 5.84 -9.11 -0.65
CA GLU A 79 5.72 -9.61 0.71
C GLU A 79 4.89 -8.64 1.57
N VAL A 80 3.98 -9.15 2.42
CA VAL A 80 3.29 -8.35 3.43
C VAL A 80 3.77 -8.80 4.80
N CYS A 81 4.36 -7.88 5.56
CA CYS A 81 4.93 -8.14 6.87
C CYS A 81 4.17 -7.32 7.92
N TYR A 82 3.52 -8.02 8.85
CA TYR A 82 2.86 -7.40 10.00
C TYR A 82 3.80 -7.33 11.19
N ILE A 83 3.84 -6.15 11.83
CA ILE A 83 4.65 -5.87 13.02
C ILE A 83 3.83 -5.18 14.10
N GLU A 84 4.31 -5.17 15.34
CA GLU A 84 3.66 -4.43 16.43
C GLU A 84 3.67 -2.92 16.15
N GLN A 85 2.49 -2.30 16.07
CA GLN A 85 2.36 -0.87 15.80
C GLN A 85 3.12 -0.03 16.83
N ALA A 86 3.08 -0.43 18.09
CA ALA A 86 3.76 0.28 19.18
C ALA A 86 5.30 0.35 19.01
N ALA A 87 5.88 -0.53 18.21
CA ALA A 87 7.31 -0.58 17.93
C ALA A 87 7.63 -0.41 16.43
N ARG A 88 6.67 0.04 15.61
CA ARG A 88 6.72 0.01 14.15
C ARG A 88 8.06 0.50 13.60
N ASP A 89 8.50 1.70 13.98
CA ASP A 89 9.72 2.32 13.47
C ASP A 89 10.97 1.42 13.61
N LYS A 90 11.11 0.76 14.77
CA LYS A 90 12.24 -0.14 15.03
C LYS A 90 12.00 -1.51 14.40
N ALA A 91 10.78 -2.04 14.52
CA ALA A 91 10.43 -3.37 14.05
C ALA A 91 10.39 -3.48 12.52
N SER A 92 10.27 -2.37 11.78
CA SER A 92 10.38 -2.36 10.32
C SER A 92 11.79 -2.63 9.80
N LEU A 93 12.84 -2.41 10.60
CA LEU A 93 14.23 -2.47 10.12
C LEU A 93 14.66 -3.89 9.74
N GLU A 94 14.34 -4.87 10.57
CA GLU A 94 14.71 -6.27 10.34
C GLU A 94 14.13 -6.84 9.03
N PRO A 95 12.80 -6.78 8.77
CA PRO A 95 12.24 -7.27 7.51
C PRO A 95 12.74 -6.48 6.30
N LEU A 96 12.93 -5.16 6.43
CA LEU A 96 13.47 -4.34 5.34
C LEU A 96 14.91 -4.74 4.97
N VAL A 97 15.76 -4.98 5.96
CA VAL A 97 17.15 -5.44 5.73
C VAL A 97 17.16 -6.85 5.12
N ALA A 98 16.28 -7.75 5.58
CA ALA A 98 16.16 -9.10 5.02
C ALA A 98 15.75 -9.06 3.55
N PHE A 99 14.71 -8.29 3.23
CA PHE A 99 14.22 -8.08 1.87
C PHE A 99 15.33 -7.56 0.94
N PHE A 100 16.06 -6.51 1.34
CA PHE A 100 17.14 -5.99 0.51
C PHE A 100 18.30 -6.97 0.33
N LYS A 101 18.67 -7.75 1.37
CA LYS A 101 19.69 -8.80 1.21
C LYS A 101 19.28 -9.87 0.20
N GLN A 102 17.99 -10.15 0.08
CA GLN A 102 17.44 -11.12 -0.86
C GLN A 102 17.42 -10.59 -2.31
N HIS A 103 17.19 -9.28 -2.50
CA HIS A 103 16.88 -8.72 -3.82
C HIS A 103 17.92 -7.73 -4.39
N LEU A 104 18.89 -7.25 -3.60
CA LEU A 104 19.91 -6.26 -4.04
C LEU A 104 21.33 -6.85 -4.21
N THR A 105 21.43 -8.10 -4.66
CA THR A 105 22.73 -8.74 -4.97
C THR A 105 23.25 -8.46 -6.37
#